data_AF-A0A1I2GQQ5-F1
#
_entry.id   AF-A0A1I2GQQ5-F1
#
_cell.length_a   1.000
_cell.length_b   1.000
_cell.length_c   1.000
_cell.angle_alpha   90.00
_cell.angle_beta   90.00
_cell.angle_gamma   90.00
#
_symmetry.space_group_name_H-M   'P 1'
#
loop_
_entity.id
_entity.type
_entity.pdbx_description
1 polymer ?
#
loop_
_entity_poly.entity_id
_entity_poly.type
_entity_poly.pdbx_seq_one_letter_code
_entity_poly.pdbx_strand_id
1 'polypeptide(L)'
;MLMRRRKPLLALLIGCCLLTFAVTGYAATKAAYEEADQSWAAPALKAWLDLGWLQGYLDGTIKPEQPVTRAEMISLMNRAFELTDSAPLSFQDVTTNDWFYTDIAKAVEEGYISGEDGALKPEQFITREEAALMLASIVHLELPREKAPPFQDKDLILEANRGAIATLAEKGIIKGYPDGTFRPTEPVTRASAVVMIDTLLRSGIVNRTYSAPGTYGLESVVETAYGNVTLKAADITLRYMHIKGNLIIEGGSGDYHLIHVIVDGHTIIQGDGSPAVHLSNASLHEALVQTEEGAAMNVDGETAVGQLTADSPLTLNLSDEAVIKHLELNAKADVNGHGTIEHATLNDGAQWSTFETMPDLIDGPYNSAWIWTQ
;
A
#
# COMPACT_ATOMS: atom_id res chain seq x y z
N MET A 1 63.19 -41.84 33.57
CA MET A 1 62.57 -40.63 33.02
C MET A 1 62.04 -40.95 31.63
N LEU A 2 60.77 -41.34 31.52
CA LEU A 2 59.94 -41.39 30.30
C LEU A 2 58.59 -42.04 30.70
N MET A 3 57.68 -41.21 31.21
CA MET A 3 56.28 -41.57 31.45
C MET A 3 55.54 -41.49 30.13
N ARG A 4 54.95 -42.60 29.65
CA ARG A 4 53.94 -42.58 28.59
C ARG A 4 52.61 -43.01 29.21
N ARG A 5 51.84 -42.02 29.68
CA ARG A 5 50.50 -42.21 30.23
C ARG A 5 49.52 -42.57 29.10
N ARG A 6 48.76 -43.64 29.33
CA ARG A 6 47.56 -44.02 28.58
C ARG A 6 46.50 -42.92 28.70
N LYS A 7 45.80 -42.60 27.61
CA LYS A 7 44.54 -41.83 27.66
C LYS A 7 43.38 -42.77 27.38
N PRO A 8 42.40 -42.92 28.29
CA PRO A 8 41.09 -43.45 27.94
C PRO A 8 40.03 -42.33 27.91
N LEU A 9 39.17 -42.42 26.89
CA LEU A 9 37.74 -42.12 26.82
C LEU A 9 37.16 -40.72 27.15
N LEU A 10 36.18 -40.38 26.30
CA LEU A 10 34.96 -39.60 26.55
C LEU A 10 34.98 -38.07 26.31
N ALA A 11 34.41 -37.67 25.16
CA ALA A 11 33.62 -36.44 24.99
C ALA A 11 32.64 -36.71 23.82
N LEU A 12 31.47 -37.29 24.10
CA LEU A 12 30.20 -36.56 24.33
C LEU A 12 29.67 -35.95 23.02
N LEU A 13 28.91 -36.77 22.29
CA LEU A 13 27.99 -36.38 21.23
C LEU A 13 26.93 -35.44 21.82
N ILE A 14 27.03 -34.14 21.55
CA ILE A 14 25.98 -33.16 21.82
C ILE A 14 25.62 -32.46 20.51
N GLY A 15 24.35 -32.62 20.13
CA GLY A 15 23.51 -31.52 19.67
C GLY A 15 23.87 -30.90 18.32
N CYS A 16 23.36 -31.51 17.25
CA CYS A 16 22.95 -30.74 16.07
C CYS A 16 21.69 -31.39 15.47
N CYS A 17 20.62 -31.43 16.27
CA CYS A 17 19.27 -31.50 15.72
C CYS A 17 18.94 -30.08 15.24
N LEU A 18 19.47 -29.71 14.07
CA LEU A 18 18.98 -28.58 13.31
C LEU A 18 17.59 -28.98 12.81
N LEU A 19 16.58 -28.74 13.65
CA LEU A 19 15.21 -28.57 13.20
C LEU A 19 15.24 -27.37 12.25
N THR A 20 15.41 -27.67 10.97
CA THR A 20 15.04 -26.77 9.89
C THR A 20 13.54 -26.52 10.06
N PHE A 21 13.18 -25.42 10.73
CA PHE A 21 11.98 -24.71 10.34
C PHE A 21 12.24 -24.24 8.92
N ALA A 22 11.93 -25.12 7.94
CA ALA A 22 11.70 -24.66 6.60
C ALA A 22 10.53 -23.69 6.72
N VAL A 23 10.85 -22.39 6.63
CA VAL A 23 9.85 -21.38 6.27
C VAL A 23 9.35 -21.86 4.91
N THR A 24 8.20 -22.54 4.91
CA THR A 24 7.56 -22.99 3.68
C THR A 24 6.97 -21.74 3.05
N GLY A 25 7.80 -21.04 2.29
CA GLY A 25 7.27 -20.16 1.25
C GLY A 25 6.42 -21.04 0.35
N TYR A 26 5.10 -20.93 0.47
CA TYR A 26 4.16 -21.60 -0.43
C TYR A 26 4.27 -20.91 -1.79
N ALA A 27 5.29 -21.28 -2.57
CA ALA A 27 5.32 -20.95 -3.99
C ALA A 27 4.07 -21.59 -4.63
N ALA A 28 3.27 -20.78 -5.31
CA ALA A 28 2.08 -21.26 -6.00
C ALA A 28 2.42 -22.43 -6.94
N THR A 29 1.58 -23.47 -6.93
CA THR A 29 1.84 -24.68 -7.72
C THR A 29 1.60 -24.43 -9.21
N LYS A 30 2.19 -25.26 -10.07
CA LYS A 30 1.88 -25.24 -11.51
C LYS A 30 0.38 -25.40 -11.78
N ALA A 31 -0.30 -26.26 -11.01
CA ALA A 31 -1.73 -26.49 -11.14
C ALA A 31 -2.56 -25.23 -10.82
N ALA A 32 -2.15 -24.46 -9.80
CA ALA A 32 -2.80 -23.19 -9.46
C ALA A 32 -2.75 -22.18 -10.62
N TYR A 33 -1.60 -22.07 -11.30
CA TYR A 33 -1.46 -21.20 -12.47
C TYR A 33 -2.28 -21.68 -13.67
N GLU A 34 -2.32 -23.00 -13.92
CA GLU A 34 -3.13 -23.58 -15.00
C GLU A 34 -4.64 -23.34 -14.77
N GLU A 35 -5.13 -23.44 -13.53
CA GLU A 35 -6.51 -23.10 -13.18
C GLU A 35 -6.79 -21.60 -13.30
N ALA A 36 -5.84 -20.75 -12.90
CA ALA A 36 -5.96 -19.31 -13.05
C ALA A 36 -6.10 -18.92 -14.52
N ASP A 37 -5.28 -19.52 -15.40
CA ASP A 37 -5.31 -19.28 -16.86
C ASP A 37 -6.66 -19.61 -17.52
N GLN A 38 -7.40 -20.58 -16.98
CA GLN A 38 -8.68 -20.99 -17.52
C GLN A 38 -9.85 -20.15 -16.96
N SER A 39 -9.62 -19.37 -15.92
CA SER A 39 -10.65 -18.53 -15.31
C SER A 39 -10.75 -17.18 -16.03
N TRP A 40 -11.98 -16.64 -16.07
CA TRP A 40 -12.20 -15.25 -16.49
C TRP A 40 -11.45 -14.23 -15.61
N ALA A 41 -11.11 -14.61 -14.38
CA ALA A 41 -10.38 -13.80 -13.42
C ALA A 41 -8.84 -13.97 -13.52
N ALA A 42 -8.32 -14.56 -14.59
CA ALA A 42 -6.89 -14.89 -14.76
C ALA A 42 -5.93 -13.77 -14.33
N PRO A 43 -6.12 -12.49 -14.74
CA PRO A 43 -5.18 -11.43 -14.35
C PRO A 43 -5.07 -11.25 -12.83
N ALA A 44 -6.20 -11.21 -12.13
CA ALA A 44 -6.23 -10.99 -10.68
C ALA A 44 -5.74 -12.22 -9.92
N LEU A 45 -6.16 -13.43 -10.33
CA LEU A 45 -5.74 -14.67 -9.69
C LEU A 45 -4.22 -14.86 -9.76
N LYS A 46 -3.61 -14.63 -10.93
CA LYS A 46 -2.15 -14.74 -11.10
C LYS A 46 -1.39 -13.72 -10.26
N ALA A 47 -1.82 -12.46 -10.31
CA ALA A 47 -1.21 -11.41 -9.50
C ALA A 47 -1.26 -11.76 -8.00
N TRP A 48 -2.37 -12.28 -7.52
CA TRP A 48 -2.51 -12.68 -6.12
C TRP A 48 -1.71 -13.95 -5.75
N LEU A 49 -1.47 -14.86 -6.70
CA LEU A 49 -0.57 -15.99 -6.51
C LEU A 49 0.88 -15.52 -6.39
N ASP A 50 1.31 -14.58 -7.24
CA ASP A 50 2.64 -13.98 -7.20
C ASP A 50 2.88 -13.21 -5.88
N LEU A 51 1.86 -12.50 -5.40
CA LEU A 51 1.89 -11.76 -4.12
C LEU A 51 1.73 -12.66 -2.89
N GLY A 52 1.37 -13.93 -3.06
CA GLY A 52 1.08 -14.85 -1.95
C GLY A 52 -0.24 -14.56 -1.19
N TRP A 53 -1.05 -13.63 -1.68
CA TRP A 53 -2.37 -13.30 -1.14
C TRP A 53 -3.42 -14.37 -1.46
N LEU A 54 -3.31 -15.00 -2.63
CA LEU A 54 -4.08 -16.18 -2.98
C LEU A 54 -3.23 -17.42 -2.75
N GLN A 55 -3.65 -18.23 -1.78
CA GLN A 55 -3.06 -19.54 -1.53
C GLN A 55 -4.03 -20.63 -2.01
N GLY A 56 -3.46 -21.69 -2.58
CA GLY A 56 -4.20 -22.87 -2.97
C GLY A 56 -4.65 -23.70 -1.77
N TYR A 57 -5.56 -24.63 -2.02
CA TYR A 57 -5.95 -25.66 -1.06
C TYR A 57 -4.83 -26.69 -0.87
N LEU A 58 -4.97 -27.58 0.12
CA LEU A 58 -3.99 -28.61 0.43
C LEU A 58 -3.69 -29.55 -0.76
N ASP A 59 -4.65 -29.71 -1.67
CA ASP A 59 -4.51 -30.48 -2.91
C ASP A 59 -3.74 -29.74 -4.03
N GLY A 60 -3.30 -28.51 -3.76
CA GLY A 60 -2.52 -27.67 -4.68
C GLY A 60 -3.35 -26.87 -5.69
N THR A 61 -4.68 -26.99 -5.67
CA THR A 61 -5.60 -26.27 -6.57
C THR A 61 -6.03 -24.93 -5.97
N ILE A 62 -6.58 -24.02 -6.78
CA ILE A 62 -7.18 -22.77 -6.30
C ILE A 62 -8.71 -22.76 -6.44
N LYS A 63 -9.30 -23.65 -7.23
CA LYS A 63 -10.76 -23.84 -7.37
C LYS A 63 -11.52 -22.52 -7.61
N PRO A 64 -11.26 -21.79 -8.71
CA PRO A 64 -11.76 -20.43 -8.92
C PRO A 64 -13.30 -20.33 -8.89
N GLU A 65 -14.00 -21.36 -9.36
CA GLU A 65 -15.46 -21.39 -9.46
C GLU A 65 -16.15 -21.94 -8.20
N GLN A 66 -15.40 -22.37 -7.17
CA GLN A 66 -15.97 -22.84 -5.92
C GLN A 66 -16.46 -21.67 -5.07
N PRO A 67 -17.68 -21.74 -4.48
CA PRO A 67 -18.12 -20.79 -3.47
C PRO A 67 -17.17 -20.75 -2.26
N VAL A 68 -16.90 -19.55 -1.74
CA VAL A 68 -16.06 -19.37 -0.55
C VAL A 68 -16.89 -19.24 0.72
N THR A 69 -16.39 -19.79 1.82
CA THR A 69 -16.95 -19.55 3.14
C THR A 69 -16.66 -18.12 3.61
N ARG A 70 -17.40 -17.66 4.61
CA ARG A 70 -17.16 -16.36 5.25
C ARG A 70 -15.74 -16.29 5.82
N ALA A 71 -15.24 -17.36 6.44
CA ALA A 71 -13.87 -17.47 6.92
C ALA A 71 -12.84 -17.35 5.79
N GLU A 72 -13.07 -18.00 4.64
CA GLU A 72 -12.16 -17.90 3.50
C GLU A 72 -12.14 -16.50 2.88
N MET A 73 -13.29 -15.82 2.79
CA MET A 73 -13.36 -14.42 2.38
C MET A 73 -12.54 -13.52 3.31
N ILE A 74 -12.70 -13.71 4.63
CA ILE A 74 -11.96 -12.97 5.66
C ILE A 74 -10.45 -13.19 5.52
N SER A 75 -10.00 -14.44 5.36
CA SER A 75 -8.59 -14.74 5.16
C SER A 75 -8.02 -14.11 3.89
N LEU A 76 -8.79 -14.03 2.80
CA LEU A 76 -8.39 -13.34 1.57
C LEU A 76 -8.25 -11.83 1.82
N MET A 77 -9.22 -11.21 2.50
CA MET A 77 -9.18 -9.79 2.85
C MET A 77 -8.01 -9.47 3.78
N ASN A 78 -7.83 -10.22 4.87
CA ASN A 78 -6.74 -10.00 5.82
C ASN A 78 -5.36 -10.07 5.16
N ARG A 79 -5.13 -11.03 4.25
CA ARG A 79 -3.86 -11.12 3.53
C ARG A 79 -3.66 -9.94 2.58
N ALA A 80 -4.69 -9.56 1.84
CA ALA A 80 -4.58 -8.51 0.84
C ALA A 80 -4.50 -7.09 1.46
N PHE A 81 -5.04 -6.90 2.66
CA PHE A 81 -4.92 -5.68 3.47
C PHE A 81 -3.80 -5.75 4.51
N GLU A 82 -3.07 -6.86 4.56
CA GLU A 82 -1.92 -7.09 5.46
C GLU A 82 -2.23 -6.86 6.95
N LEU A 83 -3.45 -7.19 7.39
CA LEU A 83 -3.89 -6.96 8.76
C LEU A 83 -3.13 -7.83 9.76
N THR A 84 -2.58 -7.21 10.80
CA THR A 84 -1.78 -7.86 11.85
C THR A 84 -2.45 -7.87 13.21
N ASP A 85 -3.14 -6.79 13.55
CA ASP A 85 -3.70 -6.57 14.88
C ASP A 85 -4.93 -7.44 15.10
N SER A 86 -5.16 -7.89 16.34
CA SER A 86 -6.20 -8.87 16.64
C SER A 86 -6.82 -8.67 18.01
N ALA A 87 -8.13 -8.87 18.10
CA ALA A 87 -8.89 -8.80 19.34
C ALA A 87 -9.15 -10.19 19.95
N PRO A 88 -9.27 -10.31 21.29
CA PRO A 88 -9.89 -11.47 21.90
C PRO A 88 -11.32 -11.68 21.39
N LEU A 89 -11.67 -12.93 21.09
CA LEU A 89 -12.98 -13.28 20.53
C LEU A 89 -13.95 -13.79 21.59
N SER A 90 -15.25 -13.55 21.38
CA SER A 90 -16.34 -14.06 22.23
C SER A 90 -17.56 -14.43 21.38
N PHE A 91 -17.38 -15.37 20.45
CA PHE A 91 -18.42 -15.93 19.59
C PHE A 91 -18.63 -17.42 19.88
N GLN A 92 -19.87 -17.88 19.81
CA GLN A 92 -20.23 -19.26 20.20
C GLN A 92 -19.74 -20.32 19.21
N ASP A 93 -19.47 -19.92 17.96
CA ASP A 93 -19.11 -20.76 16.83
C ASP A 93 -17.65 -20.56 16.36
N VAL A 94 -16.82 -19.94 17.21
CA VAL A 94 -15.39 -19.73 16.96
C VAL A 94 -14.58 -20.13 18.19
N THR A 95 -13.64 -21.05 18.00
CA THR A 95 -12.75 -21.58 19.04
C THR A 95 -11.30 -21.38 18.66
N THR A 96 -10.39 -21.31 19.64
CA THR A 96 -8.96 -21.05 19.42
C THR A 96 -8.23 -22.11 18.58
N ASN A 97 -8.86 -23.28 18.37
CA ASN A 97 -8.30 -24.36 17.56
C ASN A 97 -8.74 -24.30 16.09
N ASP A 98 -9.69 -23.42 15.75
CA ASP A 98 -10.15 -23.28 14.37
C ASP A 98 -9.07 -22.61 13.52
N TRP A 99 -8.89 -23.11 12.30
CA TRP A 99 -7.86 -22.61 11.37
C TRP A 99 -8.05 -21.12 11.05
N PHE A 100 -9.28 -20.63 11.11
CA PHE A 100 -9.65 -19.24 10.86
C PHE A 100 -9.67 -18.36 12.11
N TYR A 101 -9.38 -18.89 13.31
CA TYR A 101 -9.53 -18.13 14.57
C TYR A 101 -8.77 -16.79 14.53
N THR A 102 -7.50 -16.82 14.13
CA THR A 102 -6.66 -15.62 14.04
C THR A 102 -7.19 -14.64 13.00
N ASP A 103 -7.70 -15.13 11.88
CA ASP A 103 -8.25 -14.28 10.83
C ASP A 103 -9.54 -13.58 11.27
N ILE A 104 -10.41 -14.29 12.00
CA ILE A 104 -11.61 -13.70 12.61
C ILE A 104 -11.22 -12.65 13.65
N ALA A 105 -10.20 -12.92 14.48
CA ALA A 105 -9.72 -11.99 15.51
C ALA A 105 -9.24 -10.65 14.92
N LYS A 106 -8.55 -10.72 13.78
CA LYS A 106 -8.14 -9.53 13.01
C LYS A 106 -9.31 -8.78 12.40
N ALA A 107 -10.25 -9.52 11.82
CA ALA A 107 -11.41 -8.91 11.19
C ALA A 107 -12.35 -8.19 12.17
N VAL A 108 -12.45 -8.71 13.40
CA VAL A 108 -13.17 -8.06 14.50
C VAL A 108 -12.43 -6.81 14.99
N GLU A 109 -11.10 -6.88 15.15
CA GLU A 109 -10.29 -5.73 15.54
C GLU A 109 -10.41 -4.58 14.52
N GLU A 110 -10.30 -4.92 13.23
CA GLU A 110 -10.47 -3.97 12.12
C GLU A 110 -11.92 -3.49 11.97
N GLY A 111 -12.88 -4.21 12.56
CA GLY A 111 -14.29 -3.81 12.58
C GLY A 111 -15.05 -3.99 11.27
N TYR A 112 -14.53 -4.78 10.32
CA TYR A 112 -15.21 -5.04 9.04
C TYR A 112 -16.16 -6.24 9.06
N ILE A 113 -16.21 -6.97 10.19
CA ILE A 113 -17.22 -7.99 10.45
C ILE A 113 -17.94 -7.74 11.78
N SER A 114 -19.21 -8.14 11.82
CA SER A 114 -20.00 -8.24 13.04
C SER A 114 -20.70 -9.60 13.10
N GLY A 115 -20.90 -10.12 14.30
CA GLY A 115 -21.75 -11.29 14.52
C GLY A 115 -23.20 -10.91 14.77
N GLU A 116 -24.10 -11.84 14.50
CA GLU A 116 -25.52 -11.75 14.84
C GLU A 116 -25.83 -12.80 15.92
N ASP A 117 -26.57 -12.41 16.96
CA ASP A 117 -26.97 -13.30 18.06
C ASP A 117 -25.80 -14.08 18.71
N GLY A 118 -24.59 -13.50 18.69
CA GLY A 118 -23.37 -14.11 19.25
C GLY A 118 -22.70 -15.16 18.37
N ALA A 119 -23.05 -15.25 17.08
CA ALA A 119 -22.45 -16.14 16.09
C ALA A 119 -21.93 -15.38 14.86
N LEU A 120 -20.85 -15.87 14.24
CA LEU A 120 -20.26 -15.30 13.02
C LEU A 120 -20.52 -16.14 11.76
N LYS A 121 -20.91 -17.39 11.92
CA LYS A 121 -21.17 -18.38 10.87
C LYS A 121 -19.98 -18.54 9.90
N PRO A 122 -18.74 -18.74 10.39
CA PRO A 122 -17.52 -18.70 9.58
C PRO A 122 -17.49 -19.73 8.43
N GLU A 123 -18.10 -20.89 8.63
CA GLU A 123 -18.14 -21.99 7.66
C GLU A 123 -19.30 -21.89 6.66
N GLN A 124 -20.20 -20.91 6.81
CA GLN A 124 -21.26 -20.70 5.82
C GLN A 124 -20.71 -20.00 4.58
N PHE A 125 -21.23 -20.37 3.41
CA PHE A 125 -20.91 -19.65 2.18
C PHE A 125 -21.40 -18.22 2.27
N ILE A 126 -20.52 -17.27 1.92
CA ILE A 126 -20.85 -15.86 1.96
C ILE A 126 -21.65 -15.47 0.72
N THR A 127 -22.74 -14.74 0.94
CA THR A 127 -23.55 -14.18 -0.15
C THR A 127 -22.90 -12.94 -0.74
N ARG A 128 -23.31 -12.57 -1.95
CA ARG A 128 -22.75 -11.42 -2.66
C ARG A 128 -23.03 -10.09 -1.96
N GLU A 129 -24.18 -9.93 -1.29
CA GLU A 129 -24.47 -8.74 -0.50
C GLU A 129 -23.63 -8.65 0.78
N GLU A 130 -23.39 -9.77 1.47
CA GLU A 130 -22.54 -9.80 2.65
C GLU A 130 -21.09 -9.51 2.31
N ALA A 131 -20.58 -10.05 1.20
CA ALA A 131 -19.25 -9.73 0.70
C ALA A 131 -19.12 -8.24 0.36
N ALA A 132 -20.15 -7.65 -0.26
CA ALA A 132 -20.17 -6.21 -0.54
C ALA A 132 -20.15 -5.38 0.74
N LEU A 133 -20.91 -5.77 1.77
CA LEU A 133 -20.88 -5.09 3.05
C LEU A 133 -19.49 -5.13 3.68
N MET A 134 -18.83 -6.30 3.71
CA MET A 134 -17.47 -6.43 4.25
C MET A 134 -16.47 -5.54 3.52
N LEU A 135 -16.54 -5.49 2.18
CA LEU A 135 -15.68 -4.61 1.37
C LEU A 135 -15.92 -3.13 1.66
N ALA A 136 -17.16 -2.72 1.89
CA ALA A 136 -17.43 -1.34 2.25
C ALA A 136 -16.95 -1.00 3.68
N SER A 137 -17.07 -1.95 4.60
CA SER A 137 -16.70 -1.76 6.00
C SER A 137 -15.18 -1.69 6.22
N ILE A 138 -14.38 -2.52 5.53
CA ILE A 138 -12.91 -2.54 5.70
C ILE A 138 -12.23 -1.24 5.25
N VAL A 139 -12.85 -0.48 4.35
CA VAL A 139 -12.38 0.86 3.95
C VAL A 139 -13.19 1.98 4.59
N HIS A 140 -13.99 1.66 5.63
CA HIS A 140 -14.81 2.59 6.40
C HIS A 140 -15.61 3.57 5.53
N LEU A 141 -16.21 3.07 4.44
CA LEU A 141 -16.99 3.94 3.54
C LEU A 141 -18.18 4.55 4.26
N GLU A 142 -18.39 5.84 4.04
CA GLU A 142 -19.63 6.48 4.44
C GLU A 142 -20.80 5.91 3.62
N LEU A 143 -21.74 5.30 4.33
CA LEU A 143 -22.87 4.61 3.72
C LEU A 143 -24.13 5.46 3.81
N PRO A 144 -24.66 5.94 2.68
CA PRO A 144 -25.93 6.65 2.67
C PRO A 144 -27.07 5.68 2.99
N ARG A 145 -27.86 5.99 4.03
CA ARG A 145 -28.94 5.10 4.52
C ARG A 145 -30.03 4.82 3.49
N GLU A 146 -30.34 5.78 2.61
CA GLU A 146 -31.49 5.71 1.70
C GLU A 146 -31.10 5.56 0.22
N LYS A 147 -29.82 5.39 -0.11
CA LYS A 147 -29.40 5.30 -1.51
C LYS A 147 -29.78 3.94 -2.09
N ALA A 148 -30.64 3.96 -3.10
CA ALA A 148 -31.04 2.76 -3.81
C ALA A 148 -29.90 2.25 -4.72
N PRO A 149 -29.56 0.95 -4.70
CA PRO A 149 -28.63 0.36 -5.64
C PRO A 149 -29.12 0.44 -7.10
N PRO A 150 -28.21 0.56 -8.08
CA PRO A 150 -28.56 0.70 -9.50
C PRO A 150 -28.90 -0.64 -10.18
N PHE A 151 -29.49 -1.59 -9.45
CA PHE A 151 -29.75 -2.96 -9.93
C PHE A 151 -31.24 -3.28 -9.98
N GLN A 152 -31.65 -4.14 -10.92
CA GLN A 152 -33.06 -4.47 -11.12
C GLN A 152 -33.67 -5.26 -9.95
N ASP A 153 -32.87 -6.08 -9.29
CA ASP A 153 -33.21 -6.94 -8.16
C ASP A 153 -32.87 -6.30 -6.80
N LYS A 154 -32.77 -4.97 -6.75
CA LYS A 154 -32.48 -4.20 -5.52
C LYS A 154 -33.45 -4.47 -4.36
N ASP A 155 -34.65 -4.95 -4.66
CA ASP A 155 -35.65 -5.29 -3.64
C ASP A 155 -35.34 -6.60 -2.91
N LEU A 156 -34.43 -7.44 -3.47
CA LEU A 156 -33.89 -8.62 -2.79
C LEU A 156 -32.72 -8.29 -1.86
N ILE A 157 -32.16 -7.08 -1.95
CA ILE A 157 -31.05 -6.62 -1.10
C ILE A 157 -31.62 -6.20 0.26
N LEU A 158 -31.03 -6.71 1.34
CA LEU A 158 -31.36 -6.28 2.70
C LEU A 158 -31.21 -4.76 2.83
N GLU A 159 -32.19 -4.10 3.46
CA GLU A 159 -32.23 -2.64 3.55
C GLU A 159 -30.93 -2.05 4.12
N ALA A 160 -30.37 -2.69 5.15
CA ALA A 160 -29.10 -2.32 5.77
C ALA A 160 -27.89 -2.36 4.82
N ASN A 161 -27.93 -3.19 3.77
CA ASN A 161 -26.83 -3.40 2.83
C ASN A 161 -26.92 -2.50 1.58
N ARG A 162 -28.08 -1.85 1.36
CA ARG A 162 -28.34 -1.04 0.16
C ARG A 162 -27.35 0.11 0.00
N GLY A 163 -27.04 0.82 1.08
CA GLY A 163 -26.07 1.92 1.08
C GLY A 163 -24.68 1.48 0.63
N ALA A 164 -24.18 0.37 1.19
CA ALA A 164 -22.88 -0.22 0.82
C ALA A 164 -22.82 -0.57 -0.68
N ILE A 165 -23.82 -1.33 -1.14
CA ILE A 165 -23.86 -1.81 -2.53
C ILE A 165 -24.01 -0.64 -3.52
N ALA A 166 -24.83 0.36 -3.19
CA ALA A 166 -24.98 1.55 -4.03
C ALA A 166 -23.67 2.35 -4.14
N THR A 167 -22.96 2.56 -3.04
CA THR A 167 -21.67 3.26 -3.03
C THR A 167 -20.59 2.49 -3.78
N LEU A 168 -20.47 1.17 -3.56
CA LEU A 168 -19.48 0.35 -4.27
C LEU A 168 -19.76 0.27 -5.78
N ALA A 169 -21.03 0.26 -6.19
CA ALA A 169 -21.41 0.28 -7.60
C ALA A 169 -21.08 1.61 -8.28
N GLU A 170 -21.35 2.74 -7.61
CA GLU A 170 -21.01 4.09 -8.11
C GLU A 170 -19.50 4.26 -8.29
N LYS A 171 -18.71 3.71 -7.36
CA LYS A 171 -17.23 3.71 -7.43
C LYS A 171 -16.67 2.65 -8.39
N GLY A 172 -17.53 1.86 -9.04
CA GLY A 172 -17.12 0.85 -10.03
C GLY A 172 -16.45 -0.39 -9.45
N ILE A 173 -16.43 -0.55 -8.11
CA ILE A 173 -15.81 -1.68 -7.40
C ILE A 173 -16.64 -2.94 -7.57
N ILE A 174 -17.96 -2.78 -7.50
CA ILE A 174 -18.91 -3.86 -7.74
C ILE A 174 -19.67 -3.56 -9.02
N LYS A 175 -19.83 -4.58 -9.85
CA LYS A 175 -20.62 -4.53 -11.08
C LYS A 175 -21.74 -5.55 -11.00
N GLY A 176 -22.86 -5.22 -11.63
CA GLY A 176 -23.96 -6.14 -11.85
C GLY A 176 -23.65 -7.08 -13.03
N TYR A 177 -24.53 -8.06 -13.22
CA TYR A 177 -24.50 -8.96 -14.35
C TYR A 177 -25.04 -8.27 -15.62
N PRO A 178 -24.75 -8.81 -16.82
CA PRO A 178 -25.25 -8.25 -18.09
C PRO A 178 -26.78 -8.14 -18.19
N ASP A 179 -27.51 -8.92 -17.39
CA ASP A 179 -28.98 -8.87 -17.28
C ASP A 179 -29.49 -7.70 -16.41
N GLY A 180 -28.59 -6.92 -15.79
CA GLY A 180 -28.92 -5.80 -14.92
C GLY A 180 -29.17 -6.19 -13.46
N THR A 181 -28.96 -7.45 -13.09
CA THR A 181 -29.11 -7.93 -11.70
C THR A 181 -27.81 -7.83 -10.91
N PHE A 182 -27.93 -7.79 -9.57
CA PHE A 182 -26.81 -7.89 -8.64
C PHE A 182 -26.65 -9.32 -8.10
N ARG A 183 -27.75 -10.05 -7.92
CA ARG A 183 -27.85 -11.39 -7.33
C ARG A 183 -27.37 -11.43 -5.88
N PRO A 184 -28.03 -10.68 -4.97
CA PRO A 184 -27.52 -10.46 -3.61
C PRO A 184 -27.34 -11.73 -2.79
N THR A 185 -28.23 -12.70 -2.95
CA THR A 185 -28.26 -13.94 -2.16
C THR A 185 -27.43 -15.08 -2.77
N GLU A 186 -26.84 -14.89 -3.96
CA GLU A 186 -25.99 -15.91 -4.57
C GLU A 186 -24.64 -15.99 -3.83
N PRO A 187 -24.11 -17.20 -3.56
CA PRO A 187 -22.78 -17.36 -3.01
C PRO A 187 -21.68 -16.80 -3.91
N VAL A 188 -20.67 -16.17 -3.30
CA VAL A 188 -19.52 -15.64 -4.03
C VAL A 188 -18.53 -16.76 -4.35
N THR A 189 -18.16 -16.91 -5.63
CA THR A 189 -17.07 -17.83 -6.03
C THR A 189 -15.71 -17.25 -5.65
N ARG A 190 -14.69 -18.09 -5.48
CA ARG A 190 -13.34 -17.65 -5.11
C ARG A 190 -12.74 -16.65 -6.12
N ALA A 191 -12.97 -16.87 -7.41
CA ALA A 191 -12.60 -15.94 -8.48
C ALA A 191 -13.29 -14.57 -8.30
N SER A 192 -14.59 -14.58 -8.01
CA SER A 192 -15.35 -13.36 -7.77
C SER A 192 -14.88 -12.63 -6.52
N ALA A 193 -14.58 -13.35 -5.43
CA ALA A 193 -14.03 -12.77 -4.21
C ALA A 193 -12.70 -12.06 -4.48
N VAL A 194 -11.76 -12.75 -5.14
CA VAL A 194 -10.45 -12.16 -5.51
C VAL A 194 -10.64 -10.93 -6.39
N VAL A 195 -11.49 -10.98 -7.41
CA VAL A 195 -11.72 -9.82 -8.29
C VAL A 195 -12.37 -8.65 -7.53
N MET A 196 -13.33 -8.91 -6.65
CA MET A 196 -13.98 -7.85 -5.87
C MET A 196 -12.99 -7.16 -4.93
N ILE A 197 -12.13 -7.94 -4.25
CA ILE A 197 -11.11 -7.38 -3.35
C ILE A 197 -10.00 -6.67 -4.15
N ASP A 198 -9.50 -7.27 -5.24
CA ASP A 198 -8.48 -6.68 -6.11
C ASP A 198 -8.97 -5.35 -6.72
N THR A 199 -10.23 -5.31 -7.15
CA THR A 199 -10.84 -4.07 -7.66
C THR A 199 -10.95 -3.01 -6.57
N LEU A 200 -11.32 -3.39 -5.34
CA LEU A 200 -11.34 -2.47 -4.20
C LEU A 200 -9.93 -1.91 -3.94
N LEU A 201 -8.91 -2.76 -3.88
CA LEU A 201 -7.52 -2.32 -3.67
C LEU A 201 -7.11 -1.31 -4.75
N ARG A 202 -7.38 -1.63 -6.02
CA ARG A 202 -7.04 -0.79 -7.18
C ARG A 202 -7.94 0.43 -7.38
N SER A 203 -8.97 0.62 -6.55
CA SER A 203 -9.94 1.71 -6.72
C SER A 203 -9.41 3.10 -6.37
N GLY A 204 -8.23 3.18 -5.75
CA GLY A 204 -7.67 4.43 -5.20
C GLY A 204 -8.30 4.88 -3.88
N ILE A 205 -9.25 4.10 -3.32
CA ILE A 205 -9.88 4.38 -2.02
C ILE A 205 -9.00 3.92 -0.86
N VAL A 206 -8.27 2.82 -1.04
CA VAL A 206 -7.45 2.20 0.01
C VAL A 206 -6.21 3.06 0.24
N ASN A 207 -6.35 4.01 1.17
CA ASN A 207 -5.26 4.88 1.58
C ASN A 207 -4.47 4.23 2.72
N ARG A 208 -3.17 4.49 2.76
CA ARG A 208 -2.29 4.08 3.86
C ARG A 208 -1.86 5.29 4.65
N THR A 209 -1.82 5.16 5.97
CA THR A 209 -1.35 6.23 6.84
C THR A 209 -0.32 5.68 7.80
N TYR A 210 0.88 6.26 7.78
CA TYR A 210 1.96 5.92 8.69
C TYR A 210 2.06 7.02 9.76
N SER A 211 1.66 6.67 10.98
CA SER A 211 1.52 7.62 12.11
C SER A 211 2.57 7.41 13.21
N ALA A 212 3.61 6.62 12.95
CA ALA A 212 4.73 6.40 13.86
C ALA A 212 6.06 6.46 13.10
N PRO A 213 7.15 6.90 13.75
CA PRO A 213 8.49 6.77 13.18
C PRO A 213 8.84 5.32 12.86
N GLY A 214 9.64 5.11 11.81
CA GLY A 214 10.11 3.77 11.45
C GLY A 214 10.34 3.55 9.96
N THR A 215 10.67 2.31 9.62
CA THR A 215 10.87 1.88 8.23
C THR A 215 9.71 1.03 7.77
N TYR A 216 9.12 1.42 6.64
CA TYR A 216 8.02 0.73 5.99
C TYR A 216 8.42 0.27 4.59
N GLY A 217 7.89 -0.88 4.19
CA GLY A 217 8.28 -1.57 2.96
C GLY A 217 9.33 -2.65 3.18
N LEU A 218 9.20 -3.72 2.40
CA LEU A 218 10.08 -4.89 2.46
C LEU A 218 11.35 -4.67 1.65
N GLU A 219 12.46 -5.19 2.16
CA GLU A 219 13.72 -5.08 1.43
C GLU A 219 13.67 -5.93 0.16
N SER A 220 14.04 -5.35 -0.98
CA SER A 220 14.11 -6.01 -2.29
C SER A 220 12.78 -6.53 -2.87
N VAL A 221 11.64 -6.16 -2.29
CA VAL A 221 10.31 -6.49 -2.81
C VAL A 221 9.53 -5.21 -2.98
N VAL A 222 9.20 -4.86 -4.22
CA VAL A 222 8.41 -3.66 -4.50
C VAL A 222 6.96 -3.90 -4.11
N GLU A 223 6.53 -3.20 -3.07
CA GLU A 223 5.15 -3.20 -2.59
C GLU A 223 4.33 -2.16 -3.35
N THR A 224 3.09 -2.47 -3.76
CA THR A 224 2.23 -1.50 -4.45
C THR A 224 1.17 -0.92 -3.52
N ALA A 225 1.24 0.38 -3.26
CA ALA A 225 0.17 1.13 -2.62
C ALA A 225 -0.76 1.70 -3.70
N TYR A 226 -1.97 1.14 -3.83
CA TYR A 226 -2.89 1.51 -4.90
C TYR A 226 -3.64 2.82 -4.68
N GLY A 227 -3.80 3.26 -3.43
CA GLY A 227 -4.35 4.58 -3.08
C GLY A 227 -3.28 5.57 -2.64
N ASN A 228 -3.70 6.58 -1.90
CA ASN A 228 -2.79 7.59 -1.38
C ASN A 228 -2.03 7.05 -0.16
N VAL A 229 -0.80 7.51 0.02
CA VAL A 229 0.00 7.26 1.22
C VAL A 229 0.19 8.57 1.97
N THR A 230 -0.10 8.58 3.26
CA THR A 230 0.09 9.76 4.13
C THR A 230 1.11 9.44 5.23
N LEU A 231 2.13 10.29 5.37
CA LEU A 231 3.13 10.24 6.44
C LEU A 231 2.75 11.27 7.51
N LYS A 232 2.21 10.82 8.64
CA LYS A 232 1.75 11.70 9.74
C LYS A 232 2.72 11.83 10.90
N ALA A 233 3.78 11.02 10.92
CA ALA A 233 4.86 11.16 11.90
C ALA A 233 6.16 11.52 11.19
N ALA A 234 7.04 12.23 11.91
CA ALA A 234 8.43 12.44 11.53
C ALA A 234 9.23 11.12 11.53
N ASP A 235 10.43 11.16 10.95
CA ASP A 235 11.43 10.09 11.00
C ASP A 235 10.94 8.78 10.37
N ILE A 236 10.31 8.91 9.21
CA ILE A 236 9.77 7.79 8.43
C ILE A 236 10.69 7.48 7.25
N THR A 237 10.97 6.20 7.05
CA THR A 237 11.57 5.67 5.82
C THR A 237 10.53 4.84 5.08
N LEU A 238 10.20 5.23 3.85
CA LEU A 238 9.55 4.34 2.88
C LEU A 238 10.63 3.72 1.99
N ARG A 239 10.57 2.41 1.78
CA ARG A 239 11.48 1.72 0.86
C ARG A 239 10.78 0.71 -0.04
N TYR A 240 11.26 0.58 -1.28
CA TYR A 240 10.75 -0.37 -2.28
C TYR A 240 9.22 -0.32 -2.39
N MET A 241 8.67 0.85 -2.70
CA MET A 241 7.22 1.05 -2.78
C MET A 241 6.83 1.76 -4.06
N HIS A 242 5.82 1.24 -4.75
CA HIS A 242 5.15 1.90 -5.87
C HIS A 242 3.80 2.44 -5.41
N ILE A 243 3.70 3.76 -5.27
CA ILE A 243 2.49 4.47 -4.90
C ILE A 243 1.78 4.90 -6.18
N LYS A 244 0.59 4.35 -6.41
CA LYS A 244 -0.27 4.68 -7.56
C LYS A 244 -1.04 5.99 -7.37
N GLY A 245 -1.35 6.33 -6.12
CA GLY A 245 -1.96 7.60 -5.76
C GLY A 245 -0.93 8.67 -5.43
N ASN A 246 -1.34 9.59 -4.55
CA ASN A 246 -0.49 10.65 -4.04
C ASN A 246 0.30 10.18 -2.81
N LEU A 247 1.51 10.70 -2.64
CA LEU A 247 2.25 10.65 -1.39
C LEU A 247 2.10 12.00 -0.68
N ILE A 248 1.66 12.00 0.56
CA ILE A 248 1.38 13.22 1.32
C ILE A 248 2.21 13.18 2.61
N ILE A 249 3.08 14.15 2.84
CA ILE A 249 3.93 14.26 4.02
C ILE A 249 3.40 15.38 4.90
N GLU A 250 2.94 15.04 6.11
CA GLU A 250 2.28 15.94 7.08
C GLU A 250 2.91 15.88 8.48
N GLY A 251 3.90 15.02 8.71
CA GLY A 251 4.44 14.75 10.05
C GLY A 251 5.27 15.86 10.69
N GLY A 252 5.27 17.07 10.10
CA GLY A 252 6.04 18.23 10.55
C GLY A 252 7.55 18.08 10.34
N SER A 253 8.33 18.77 11.19
CA SER A 253 9.81 18.73 11.16
C SER A 253 10.36 17.34 11.48
N GLY A 254 11.26 16.85 10.64
CA GLY A 254 11.90 15.54 10.79
C GLY A 254 12.43 15.03 9.45
N ASP A 255 13.03 13.83 9.48
CA ASP A 255 13.62 13.24 8.28
C ASP A 255 12.67 12.23 7.62
N TYR A 256 12.48 12.36 6.31
CA TYR A 256 11.64 11.47 5.51
C TYR A 256 12.48 10.85 4.40
N HIS A 257 12.72 9.55 4.45
CA HIS A 257 13.56 8.86 3.48
C HIS A 257 12.71 8.06 2.51
N LEU A 258 12.82 8.34 1.21
CA LEU A 258 12.12 7.64 0.12
C LEU A 258 13.15 6.89 -0.73
N ILE A 259 13.30 5.58 -0.47
CA ILE A 259 14.38 4.75 -1.03
C ILE A 259 13.78 3.73 -2.02
N HIS A 260 14.10 3.81 -3.31
CA HIS A 260 13.42 3.00 -4.34
C HIS A 260 11.89 3.16 -4.32
N VAL A 261 11.43 4.40 -4.12
CA VAL A 261 10.01 4.74 -4.11
C VAL A 261 9.62 5.35 -5.45
N ILE A 262 8.54 4.84 -6.05
CA ILE A 262 7.94 5.38 -7.26
C ILE A 262 6.57 5.97 -6.88
N VAL A 263 6.31 7.22 -7.26
CA VAL A 263 5.01 7.87 -7.04
C VAL A 263 4.45 8.29 -8.41
N ASP A 264 3.36 7.64 -8.82
CA ASP A 264 2.66 7.94 -10.09
C ASP A 264 1.84 9.23 -9.98
N GLY A 265 1.32 9.54 -8.78
CA GLY A 265 0.59 10.78 -8.49
C GLY A 265 1.49 11.91 -7.98
N HIS A 266 0.93 12.77 -7.16
CA HIS A 266 1.63 13.94 -6.62
C HIS A 266 2.28 13.59 -5.29
N THR A 267 3.50 14.08 -5.08
CA THR A 267 4.16 14.09 -3.78
C THR A 267 3.96 15.47 -3.15
N ILE A 268 3.20 15.56 -2.07
CA ILE A 268 2.85 16.82 -1.40
C ILE A 268 3.58 16.88 -0.07
N ILE A 269 4.48 17.84 0.08
CA ILE A 269 5.25 18.08 1.30
C ILE A 269 4.64 19.31 1.98
N GLN A 270 3.96 19.10 3.10
CA GLN A 270 3.19 20.13 3.79
C GLN A 270 3.32 20.04 5.31
N GLY A 271 2.88 21.10 6.00
CA GLY A 271 2.86 21.15 7.46
C GLY A 271 3.48 22.41 8.04
N ASP A 272 3.44 22.51 9.36
CA ASP A 272 3.87 23.66 10.18
C ASP A 272 5.37 23.68 10.50
N GLY A 273 6.11 22.66 10.06
CA GLY A 273 7.54 22.52 10.31
C GLY A 273 8.44 22.71 9.09
N SER A 274 9.71 22.34 9.27
CA SER A 274 10.75 22.33 8.24
C SER A 274 11.23 20.90 7.97
N PRO A 275 10.48 20.09 7.19
CA PRO A 275 10.84 18.70 6.91
C PRO A 275 12.10 18.60 6.05
N ALA A 276 12.88 17.53 6.26
CA ALA A 276 13.98 17.13 5.40
C ALA A 276 13.60 15.84 4.64
N VAL A 277 13.37 15.95 3.34
CA VAL A 277 13.00 14.82 2.48
C VAL A 277 14.23 14.33 1.73
N HIS A 278 14.58 13.07 1.91
CA HIS A 278 15.71 12.40 1.29
C HIS A 278 15.20 11.40 0.25
N LEU A 279 15.54 11.61 -1.01
CA LEU A 279 15.18 10.76 -2.13
C LEU A 279 16.41 9.96 -2.56
N SER A 280 16.28 8.64 -2.66
CA SER A 280 17.39 7.78 -3.13
C SER A 280 16.87 6.72 -4.09
N ASN A 281 17.32 6.78 -5.34
CA ASN A 281 16.79 5.97 -6.45
C ASN A 281 15.26 6.03 -6.55
N ALA A 282 14.69 7.22 -6.35
CA ALA A 282 13.25 7.43 -6.36
C ALA A 282 12.77 7.99 -7.72
N SER A 283 11.48 7.84 -8.00
CA SER A 283 10.86 8.45 -9.19
C SER A 283 9.57 9.13 -8.79
N LEU A 284 9.56 10.46 -8.83
CA LEU A 284 8.39 11.26 -8.49
C LEU A 284 7.84 11.89 -9.77
N HIS A 285 6.56 11.66 -10.08
CA HIS A 285 5.92 12.32 -11.22
C HIS A 285 5.87 13.84 -11.01
N GLU A 286 5.27 14.26 -9.90
CA GLU A 286 5.23 15.65 -9.46
C GLU A 286 5.54 15.73 -7.95
N ALA A 287 6.17 16.81 -7.52
CA ALA A 287 6.46 17.14 -6.13
C ALA A 287 6.10 18.61 -5.86
N LEU A 288 5.34 18.86 -4.79
CA LEU A 288 4.93 20.18 -4.33
C LEU A 288 5.42 20.39 -2.90
N VAL A 289 6.19 21.45 -2.67
CA VAL A 289 6.64 21.89 -1.34
C VAL A 289 5.81 23.10 -0.91
N GLN A 290 4.99 22.93 0.11
CA GLN A 290 4.11 23.95 0.69
C GLN A 290 4.06 23.85 2.23
N THR A 291 5.13 24.30 2.87
CA THR A 291 5.30 24.25 4.34
C THR A 291 5.35 25.66 4.94
N GLU A 292 5.12 25.80 6.24
CA GLU A 292 5.17 27.11 6.90
C GLU A 292 6.61 27.66 7.04
N GLU A 293 7.57 26.80 7.41
CA GLU A 293 8.95 27.22 7.70
C GLU A 293 9.94 26.97 6.54
N GLY A 294 9.47 26.40 5.42
CA GLY A 294 10.31 25.90 4.34
C GLY A 294 10.63 24.41 4.46
N ALA A 295 11.49 23.88 3.59
CA ALA A 295 11.86 22.46 3.61
C ALA A 295 13.29 22.26 3.07
N ALA A 296 13.86 21.10 3.37
CA ALA A 296 15.04 20.60 2.67
C ALA A 296 14.66 19.38 1.83
N MET A 297 15.20 19.30 0.61
CA MET A 297 15.09 18.13 -0.25
C MET A 297 16.48 17.69 -0.71
N ASN A 298 16.87 16.47 -0.35
CA ASN A 298 18.14 15.85 -0.75
C ASN A 298 17.82 14.78 -1.80
N VAL A 299 18.35 14.93 -3.00
CA VAL A 299 18.04 14.08 -4.15
C VAL A 299 19.32 13.34 -4.55
N ASP A 300 19.32 12.01 -4.38
CA ASP A 300 20.49 11.17 -4.55
C ASP A 300 20.25 9.92 -5.41
N GLY A 301 21.34 9.34 -5.93
CA GLY A 301 21.33 8.20 -6.85
C GLY A 301 20.61 8.51 -8.16
N GLU A 302 20.11 7.46 -8.82
CA GLU A 302 19.33 7.55 -10.05
C GLU A 302 17.90 8.06 -9.77
N THR A 303 17.77 9.16 -9.02
CA THR A 303 16.47 9.77 -8.70
C THR A 303 16.05 10.76 -9.77
N ALA A 304 14.78 10.65 -10.20
CA ALA A 304 14.17 11.59 -11.13
C ALA A 304 12.90 12.22 -10.53
N VAL A 305 12.80 13.54 -10.63
CA VAL A 305 11.58 14.31 -10.34
C VAL A 305 11.09 14.97 -11.64
N GLY A 306 9.87 14.65 -12.05
CA GLY A 306 9.27 15.22 -13.25
C GLY A 306 9.06 16.72 -13.11
N GLN A 307 8.20 17.14 -12.19
CA GLN A 307 8.04 18.54 -11.81
C GLN A 307 8.23 18.71 -10.31
N LEU A 308 9.04 19.69 -9.91
CA LEU A 308 9.21 20.13 -8.52
C LEU A 308 8.76 21.59 -8.43
N THR A 309 7.65 21.84 -7.74
CA THR A 309 7.18 23.19 -7.43
C THR A 309 7.44 23.51 -5.95
N ALA A 310 8.09 24.64 -5.68
CA ALA A 310 8.38 25.10 -4.33
C ALA A 310 7.66 26.42 -4.04
N ASP A 311 6.53 26.32 -3.32
CA ASP A 311 5.72 27.46 -2.84
C ASP A 311 6.26 28.05 -1.53
N SER A 312 7.13 27.31 -0.86
CA SER A 312 7.82 27.71 0.38
C SER A 312 9.33 27.67 0.20
N PRO A 313 10.12 28.34 1.08
CA PRO A 313 11.56 28.32 0.98
C PRO A 313 12.13 26.90 0.92
N LEU A 314 13.09 26.65 0.04
CA LEU A 314 13.61 25.31 -0.23
C LEU A 314 15.14 25.26 -0.23
N THR A 315 15.72 24.37 0.56
CA THR A 315 17.11 23.93 0.34
C THR A 315 17.07 22.66 -0.51
N LEU A 316 17.58 22.72 -1.74
CA LEU A 316 17.60 21.59 -2.66
C LEU A 316 19.04 21.14 -2.87
N ASN A 317 19.37 19.91 -2.49
CA ASN A 317 20.70 19.33 -2.68
C ASN A 317 20.63 18.19 -3.69
N LEU A 318 21.39 18.29 -4.79
CA LEU A 318 21.35 17.34 -5.91
C LEU A 318 22.71 16.63 -6.08
N SER A 319 22.72 15.30 -6.05
CA SER A 319 23.92 14.54 -6.44
C SER A 319 24.06 14.42 -7.96
N ASP A 320 25.22 13.96 -8.44
CA ASP A 320 25.58 13.95 -9.87
C ASP A 320 24.58 13.22 -10.78
N GLU A 321 23.90 12.18 -10.26
CA GLU A 321 22.93 11.37 -11.02
C GLU A 321 21.47 11.83 -10.85
N ALA A 322 21.24 12.79 -9.97
CA ALA A 322 19.90 13.33 -9.71
C ALA A 322 19.42 14.21 -10.87
N VAL A 323 18.15 14.05 -11.25
CA VAL A 323 17.52 14.82 -12.33
C VAL A 323 16.21 15.46 -11.88
N ILE A 324 16.10 16.77 -12.06
CA ILE A 324 14.84 17.51 -11.99
C ILE A 324 14.49 17.99 -13.40
N LYS A 325 13.39 17.51 -14.00
CA LYS A 325 13.05 17.92 -15.37
C LYS A 325 12.48 19.33 -15.41
N HIS A 326 11.57 19.66 -14.49
CA HIS A 326 11.06 21.01 -14.34
C HIS A 326 11.09 21.45 -12.88
N LEU A 327 11.84 22.52 -12.59
CA LEU A 327 11.89 23.17 -11.29
C LEU A 327 11.12 24.48 -11.35
N GLU A 328 10.03 24.61 -10.62
CA GLU A 328 9.29 25.87 -10.47
C GLU A 328 9.49 26.43 -9.07
N LEU A 329 10.05 27.63 -8.96
CA LEU A 329 10.27 28.30 -7.68
C LEU A 329 9.32 29.48 -7.54
N ASN A 330 8.48 29.43 -6.50
CA ASN A 330 7.58 30.50 -6.07
C ASN A 330 8.08 31.19 -4.79
N ALA A 331 9.08 30.62 -4.12
CA ALA A 331 9.78 31.18 -2.96
C ALA A 331 11.30 31.03 -3.11
N LYS A 332 12.07 31.70 -2.25
CA LYS A 332 13.53 31.63 -2.25
C LYS A 332 14.02 30.19 -2.09
N ALA A 333 14.93 29.74 -2.95
CA ALA A 333 15.59 28.45 -2.80
C ALA A 333 17.13 28.56 -2.79
N ASP A 334 17.78 27.69 -2.03
CA ASP A 334 19.22 27.48 -2.09
C ASP A 334 19.48 26.11 -2.73
N VAL A 335 19.91 26.11 -4.01
CA VAL A 335 20.09 24.91 -4.84
C VAL A 335 21.57 24.56 -4.96
N ASN A 336 21.96 23.43 -4.40
CA ASN A 336 23.35 22.98 -4.27
C ASN A 336 23.59 21.65 -5.00
N GLY A 337 24.86 21.38 -5.29
CA GLY A 337 25.34 20.15 -5.92
C GLY A 337 25.38 20.20 -7.44
N HIS A 338 25.56 19.03 -8.06
CA HIS A 338 25.92 18.89 -9.48
C HIS A 338 24.91 18.07 -10.31
N GLY A 339 23.75 17.76 -9.73
CA GLY A 339 22.67 17.14 -10.49
C GLY A 339 22.13 18.03 -11.61
N THR A 340 21.32 17.43 -12.47
CA THR A 340 20.77 18.11 -13.67
C THR A 340 19.42 18.74 -13.35
N ILE A 341 19.24 20.00 -13.77
CA ILE A 341 17.93 20.66 -13.83
C ILE A 341 17.69 21.02 -15.30
N GLU A 342 16.79 20.31 -15.98
CA GLU A 342 16.59 20.52 -17.44
C GLU A 342 15.91 21.87 -17.71
N HIS A 343 14.95 22.27 -16.87
CA HIS A 343 14.27 23.56 -16.99
C HIS A 343 13.92 24.11 -15.61
N ALA A 344 14.25 25.37 -15.36
CA ALA A 344 13.81 26.11 -14.19
C ALA A 344 12.92 27.30 -14.55
N THR A 345 11.76 27.41 -13.91
CA THR A 345 10.90 28.60 -13.92
C THR A 345 11.02 29.29 -12.57
N LEU A 346 11.40 30.56 -12.58
CA LEU A 346 11.67 31.32 -11.37
C LEU A 346 10.70 32.50 -11.30
N ASN A 347 9.75 32.45 -10.37
CA ASN A 347 8.71 33.48 -10.22
C ASN A 347 9.15 34.59 -9.26
N ASP A 348 8.34 35.64 -9.09
CA ASP A 348 8.72 36.84 -8.32
C ASP A 348 9.15 36.55 -6.87
N GLY A 349 8.58 35.52 -6.23
CA GLY A 349 8.95 35.13 -4.87
C GLY A 349 10.25 34.33 -4.77
N ALA A 350 10.80 33.85 -5.90
CA ALA A 350 12.09 33.16 -5.98
C ALA A 350 13.30 34.10 -6.08
N GLN A 351 13.10 35.41 -5.86
CA GLN A 351 14.20 36.35 -5.78
C GLN A 351 15.22 35.90 -4.73
N TRP A 352 16.51 36.16 -4.99
CA TRP A 352 17.63 35.75 -4.16
C TRP A 352 17.86 34.24 -4.04
N SER A 353 17.23 33.44 -4.90
CA SER A 353 17.58 32.03 -5.01
C SER A 353 19.02 31.86 -5.51
N THR A 354 19.69 30.82 -5.04
CA THR A 354 21.07 30.49 -5.41
C THR A 354 21.13 29.14 -6.13
N PHE A 355 22.08 29.02 -7.06
CA PHE A 355 22.34 27.80 -7.81
C PHE A 355 23.84 27.56 -7.86
N GLU A 356 24.30 26.42 -7.35
CA GLU A 356 25.68 25.95 -7.50
C GLU A 356 25.94 25.46 -8.92
N THR A 357 25.00 24.68 -9.48
CA THR A 357 25.01 24.25 -10.89
C THR A 357 23.81 24.86 -11.63
N MET A 358 24.07 25.40 -12.83
CA MET A 358 23.06 26.06 -13.65
C MET A 358 22.07 25.06 -14.26
N PRO A 359 20.75 25.36 -14.24
CA PRO A 359 19.79 24.69 -15.09
C PRO A 359 20.10 24.85 -16.59
N ASP A 360 19.71 23.87 -17.40
CA ASP A 360 19.93 23.90 -18.86
C ASP A 360 19.10 25.00 -19.53
N LEU A 361 17.88 25.23 -19.04
CA LEU A 361 17.00 26.32 -19.45
C LEU A 361 16.44 27.05 -18.22
N ILE A 362 16.37 28.39 -18.28
CA ILE A 362 15.81 29.22 -17.21
C ILE A 362 14.83 30.24 -17.79
N ASP A 363 13.63 30.27 -17.24
CA ASP A 363 12.60 31.31 -17.46
C ASP A 363 12.31 32.07 -16.16
N GLY A 364 12.06 33.38 -16.25
CA GLY A 364 11.71 34.21 -15.09
C GLY A 364 12.00 35.70 -15.31
N PRO A 365 11.58 36.58 -14.38
CA PRO A 365 11.93 37.99 -14.44
C PRO A 365 13.44 38.12 -14.25
N TYR A 366 14.15 38.52 -15.32
CA TYR A 366 15.59 38.82 -15.33
C TYR A 366 15.89 40.07 -14.47
N ASN A 367 15.72 39.94 -13.16
CA ASN A 367 16.18 40.86 -12.14
C ASN A 367 17.56 40.36 -11.69
N SER A 368 18.58 41.20 -11.78
CA SER A 368 20.02 40.90 -11.58
C SER A 368 20.46 40.48 -10.16
N ALA A 369 19.59 39.85 -9.37
CA ALA A 369 19.83 39.49 -7.96
C ALA A 369 20.01 37.98 -7.69
N TRP A 370 20.16 37.16 -8.73
CA TRP A 370 20.54 35.75 -8.62
C TRP A 370 22.04 35.68 -8.27
N ILE A 371 22.38 35.13 -7.11
CA ILE A 371 23.77 35.02 -6.67
C ILE A 371 24.32 33.71 -7.19
N TRP A 372 25.29 33.82 -8.10
CA TRP A 372 26.01 32.71 -8.69
C TRP A 372 27.30 32.48 -7.90
N THR A 373 27.38 31.37 -7.18
CA THR A 373 28.63 30.92 -6.57
C THR A 373 29.34 30.01 -7.57
N GLN A 374 30.50 30.46 -8.07
CA GLN A 374 31.39 29.65 -8.91
C GLN A 374 32.08 28.54 -8.13
#